data_AF-A0A931UB23-F1
#
_entry.id   AF-A0A931UB23-F1
#
_cell.length_a   1.000
_cell.length_b   1.000
_cell.length_c   1.000
_cell.angle_alpha   90.00
_cell.angle_beta   90.00
_cell.angle_gamma   90.00
#
_symmetry.space_group_name_H-M   'P 1'
#
loop_
_entity.id
_entity.type
_entity.pdbx_description
1 polymer ?
#
loop_
_entity_poly.entity_id
_entity_poly.type
_entity_poly.pdbx_seq_one_letter_code
_entity_poly.pdbx_strand_id
1 'polypeptide(L)'
;MNRLGTTSDMGLRLALRKLGIDPERDTRILPVGGNAERFAALSKGLVHFTIMAEPFVREAEKLGFRDLVSIGSLKIPFWWNGILTRESTIKAKRPLIAKLVRAMTEALHFLKTDKEAAKAIFRKNLGISDPEGLEKAYRDYYSAFPEVPYPYPEGVKTLLDDMAARNPKAATADPKTFVDMSFVRELDSSGFIKQLYKK
;
A
#
# COMPACT_ATOMS: atom_id res chain seq x y z
N MET A 1 -8.01 -6.48 -12.53
CA MET A 1 -6.81 -5.73 -12.05
C MET A 1 -6.49 -4.60 -13.03
N ASN A 2 -5.47 -3.76 -12.77
CA ASN A 2 -5.10 -2.69 -13.71
C ASN A 2 -4.50 -3.25 -14.99
N ARG A 3 -3.25 -3.70 -14.91
CA ARG A 3 -2.57 -4.48 -15.94
C ARG A 3 -1.66 -5.52 -15.28
N LEU A 4 -1.27 -6.53 -16.04
CA LEU A 4 -0.37 -7.59 -15.57
C LEU A 4 0.94 -7.01 -15.01
N GLY A 5 1.40 -7.58 -13.89
CA GLY A 5 2.64 -7.18 -13.21
C GLY A 5 2.55 -5.86 -12.42
N THR A 6 1.36 -5.27 -12.25
CA THR A 6 1.18 -4.14 -11.33
C THR A 6 1.00 -4.61 -9.89
N THR A 7 1.21 -3.71 -8.93
CA THR A 7 0.83 -3.88 -7.51
C THR A 7 -0.60 -4.42 -7.36
N SER A 8 -1.51 -3.96 -8.22
CA SER A 8 -2.91 -4.41 -8.18
C SER A 8 -3.15 -5.83 -8.73
N ASP A 9 -2.32 -6.30 -9.65
CA ASP A 9 -2.36 -7.68 -10.15
C ASP A 9 -1.76 -8.63 -9.12
N MET A 10 -0.55 -8.30 -8.64
CA MET A 10 0.13 -9.10 -7.65
C MET A 10 -0.63 -9.15 -6.32
N GLY A 11 -1.12 -8.01 -5.83
CA GLY A 11 -1.90 -7.94 -4.60
C GLY A 11 -3.17 -8.80 -4.65
N LEU A 12 -3.88 -8.80 -5.80
CA LEU A 12 -5.06 -9.65 -5.99
C LEU A 12 -4.69 -11.14 -5.99
N ARG A 13 -3.66 -11.54 -6.72
CA ARG A 13 -3.22 -12.95 -6.79
C ARG A 13 -2.73 -13.45 -5.44
N LEU A 14 -1.95 -12.66 -4.72
CA LEU A 14 -1.48 -12.98 -3.37
C LEU A 14 -2.66 -13.12 -2.40
N ALA A 15 -3.66 -12.23 -2.47
CA ALA A 15 -4.85 -12.32 -1.63
C ALA A 15 -5.64 -13.61 -1.92
N LEU A 16 -5.88 -13.95 -3.19
CA LEU A 16 -6.58 -15.18 -3.59
C LEU A 16 -5.85 -16.42 -3.06
N ARG A 17 -4.53 -16.51 -3.27
CA ARG A 17 -3.73 -17.65 -2.77
C ARG A 17 -3.79 -17.77 -1.25
N LYS A 18 -3.77 -16.64 -0.52
CA LYS A 18 -3.89 -16.62 0.94
C LYS A 18 -5.25 -17.11 1.42
N LEU A 19 -6.28 -16.95 0.61
CA LEU A 19 -7.64 -17.46 0.85
C LEU A 19 -7.84 -18.91 0.35
N GLY A 20 -6.79 -19.57 -0.15
CA GLY A 20 -6.86 -20.93 -0.67
C GLY A 20 -7.46 -21.03 -2.08
N ILE A 21 -7.60 -19.91 -2.79
CA ILE A 21 -8.11 -19.85 -4.16
C ILE A 21 -6.92 -19.78 -5.12
N ASP A 22 -6.85 -20.72 -6.06
CA ASP A 22 -5.82 -20.69 -7.09
C ASP A 22 -6.21 -19.64 -8.16
N PRO A 23 -5.42 -18.56 -8.33
CA PRO A 23 -5.78 -17.49 -9.26
C PRO A 23 -5.77 -17.93 -10.74
N GLU A 24 -5.00 -18.95 -11.11
CA GLU A 24 -4.94 -19.42 -12.51
C GLU A 24 -5.97 -20.51 -12.80
N ARG A 25 -6.29 -21.35 -11.81
CA ARG A 25 -7.24 -22.46 -11.97
C ARG A 25 -8.68 -22.06 -11.64
N ASP A 26 -8.88 -21.34 -10.55
CA ASP A 26 -10.21 -21.09 -9.99
C ASP A 26 -10.80 -19.73 -10.42
N THR A 27 -10.01 -18.90 -11.13
CA THR A 27 -10.43 -17.57 -11.55
C THR A 27 -9.95 -17.21 -12.96
N ARG A 28 -10.54 -16.17 -13.55
CA ARG A 28 -10.03 -15.52 -14.77
C ARG A 28 -9.75 -14.05 -14.48
N ILE A 29 -8.48 -13.70 -14.31
CA ILE A 29 -8.06 -12.32 -14.00
C ILE A 29 -7.91 -11.50 -15.28
N LEU A 30 -8.69 -10.43 -15.39
CA LEU A 30 -8.72 -9.54 -16.55
C LEU A 30 -8.03 -8.18 -16.26
N PRO A 31 -7.26 -7.62 -17.22
CA PRO A 31 -6.83 -6.23 -17.21
C PRO A 31 -8.01 -5.33 -17.58
N VAL A 32 -8.39 -4.46 -16.66
CA VAL A 32 -9.56 -3.58 -16.81
C VAL A 32 -9.17 -2.10 -16.68
N GLY A 33 -7.97 -1.79 -16.21
CA GLY A 33 -7.51 -0.41 -16.01
C GLY A 33 -7.56 0.06 -14.54
N GLY A 34 -7.57 1.37 -14.34
CA GLY A 34 -7.51 2.01 -13.02
C GLY A 34 -8.70 1.67 -12.10
N ASN A 35 -8.75 2.31 -10.93
CA ASN A 35 -9.84 2.04 -9.97
C ASN A 35 -11.21 2.41 -10.55
N ALA A 36 -11.32 3.51 -11.30
CA ALA A 36 -12.57 3.97 -11.90
C ALA A 36 -13.10 2.98 -12.96
N GLU A 37 -12.22 2.49 -13.84
CA GLU A 37 -12.58 1.51 -14.86
C GLU A 37 -12.97 0.17 -14.24
N ARG A 38 -12.26 -0.27 -13.18
CA ARG A 38 -12.62 -1.49 -12.44
C ARG A 38 -13.96 -1.38 -11.72
N PHE A 39 -14.24 -0.22 -11.12
CA PHE A 39 -15.53 0.05 -10.53
C PHE A 39 -16.66 0.01 -11.57
N ALA A 40 -16.45 0.65 -12.73
CA ALA A 40 -17.43 0.62 -13.83
C ALA A 40 -17.67 -0.79 -14.40
N ALA A 41 -16.61 -1.62 -14.47
CA ALA A 41 -16.76 -3.01 -14.89
C ALA A 41 -17.53 -3.85 -13.87
N LEU A 42 -17.28 -3.63 -12.56
CA LEU A 42 -17.99 -4.29 -11.48
C LEU A 42 -19.48 -3.91 -11.48
N SER A 43 -19.80 -2.61 -11.57
CA SER A 43 -21.18 -2.13 -11.56
C SER A 43 -22.00 -2.58 -12.77
N LYS A 44 -21.34 -2.82 -13.91
CA LYS A 44 -21.95 -3.39 -15.13
C LYS A 44 -22.01 -4.92 -15.14
N GLY A 45 -21.54 -5.59 -14.08
CA GLY A 45 -21.51 -7.06 -14.01
C GLY A 45 -20.53 -7.72 -14.97
N LEU A 46 -19.56 -6.98 -15.52
CA LEU A 46 -18.53 -7.52 -16.42
C LEU A 46 -17.46 -8.32 -15.66
N VAL A 47 -17.32 -8.06 -14.36
CA VAL A 47 -16.46 -8.80 -13.43
C VAL A 47 -17.23 -9.10 -12.15
N HIS A 48 -16.92 -10.24 -11.52
CA HIS A 48 -17.58 -10.67 -10.28
C HIS A 48 -16.96 -10.04 -9.02
N PHE A 49 -15.66 -9.73 -9.07
CA PHE A 49 -14.92 -9.12 -7.97
C PHE A 49 -13.74 -8.31 -8.51
N THR A 50 -13.25 -7.37 -7.71
CA THR A 50 -12.02 -6.62 -7.98
C THR A 50 -11.45 -6.08 -6.67
N ILE A 51 -10.15 -5.82 -6.66
CA ILE A 51 -9.53 -5.03 -5.59
C ILE A 51 -9.65 -3.52 -5.91
N MET A 52 -9.98 -2.75 -4.89
CA MET A 52 -10.16 -1.29 -4.96
C MET A 52 -9.68 -0.65 -3.66
N ALA A 53 -9.38 0.64 -3.73
CA ALA A 53 -9.13 1.47 -2.56
C ALA A 53 -10.27 2.48 -2.41
N GLU A 54 -10.36 3.11 -1.24
CA GLU A 54 -11.22 4.29 -1.05
C GLU A 54 -10.92 5.37 -2.10
N PRO A 55 -11.94 6.07 -2.64
CA PRO A 55 -13.36 6.01 -2.26
C PRO A 55 -14.18 4.92 -2.96
N PHE A 56 -13.61 4.14 -3.89
CA PHE A 56 -14.38 3.25 -4.78
C PHE A 56 -15.01 2.04 -4.06
N VAL A 57 -14.44 1.61 -2.93
CA VAL A 57 -15.05 0.56 -2.09
C VAL A 57 -16.44 1.01 -1.62
N ARG A 58 -16.56 2.25 -1.11
CA ARG A 58 -17.85 2.82 -0.68
C ARG A 58 -18.83 2.99 -1.81
N GLU A 59 -18.38 3.48 -2.96
CA GLU A 59 -19.25 3.64 -4.13
C GLU A 59 -19.80 2.28 -4.60
N ALA A 60 -19.06 1.19 -4.42
CA ALA A 60 -19.56 -0.16 -4.67
C ALA A 60 -20.56 -0.62 -3.59
N GLU A 61 -20.32 -0.34 -2.32
CA GLU A 61 -21.26 -0.66 -1.23
C GLU A 61 -22.61 0.05 -1.42
N LYS A 62 -22.61 1.30 -1.88
CA LYS A 62 -23.85 2.05 -2.23
C LYS A 62 -24.65 1.39 -3.35
N LEU A 63 -24.00 0.62 -4.22
CA LEU A 63 -24.63 -0.16 -5.29
C LEU A 63 -25.02 -1.59 -4.83
N GLY A 64 -24.88 -1.91 -3.55
CA GLY A 64 -25.24 -3.20 -2.97
C GLY A 64 -24.15 -4.26 -3.05
N PHE A 65 -22.94 -3.92 -3.50
CA PHE A 65 -21.79 -4.83 -3.42
C PHE A 65 -21.32 -4.98 -1.96
N ARG A 66 -20.64 -6.08 -1.68
CA ARG A 66 -20.06 -6.36 -0.36
C ARG A 66 -18.55 -6.27 -0.43
N ASP A 67 -17.93 -5.62 0.56
CA ASP A 67 -16.50 -5.76 0.80
C ASP A 67 -16.22 -7.16 1.33
N LEU A 68 -15.59 -8.00 0.50
CA LEU A 68 -15.37 -9.41 0.79
C LEU A 68 -14.24 -9.61 1.80
N VAL A 69 -13.17 -8.83 1.67
CA VAL A 69 -11.94 -9.00 2.45
C VAL A 69 -11.07 -7.76 2.34
N SER A 70 -10.62 -7.25 3.49
CA SER A 70 -9.55 -6.27 3.51
C SER A 70 -8.21 -6.95 3.26
N ILE A 71 -7.47 -6.53 2.21
CA ILE A 71 -6.13 -7.09 1.94
C ILE A 71 -5.20 -6.89 3.15
N GLY A 72 -5.36 -5.78 3.89
CA GLY A 72 -4.58 -5.51 5.10
C GLY A 72 -4.77 -6.56 6.19
N SER A 73 -5.97 -7.16 6.31
CA SER A 73 -6.23 -8.19 7.33
C SER A 73 -5.56 -9.53 7.01
N LEU A 74 -5.14 -9.75 5.77
CA LEU A 74 -4.43 -10.97 5.35
C LEU A 74 -2.97 -11.01 5.80
N LYS A 75 -2.43 -9.88 6.32
CA LYS A 75 -1.07 -9.73 6.84
C LYS A 75 0.00 -10.29 5.89
N ILE A 76 -0.22 -10.13 4.59
CA ILE A 76 0.76 -10.52 3.58
C ILE A 76 1.91 -9.52 3.68
N PRO A 77 3.17 -9.95 3.83
CA PRO A 77 4.31 -9.05 3.87
C PRO A 77 4.55 -8.51 2.46
N PHE A 78 3.76 -7.52 2.07
CA PHE A 78 3.71 -6.97 0.73
C PHE A 78 3.74 -5.45 0.80
N TRP A 79 4.69 -4.84 0.09
CA TRP A 79 4.75 -3.40 -0.04
C TRP A 79 3.78 -2.90 -1.10
N TRP A 80 2.68 -2.31 -0.65
CA TRP A 80 1.74 -1.66 -1.55
C TRP A 80 2.33 -0.40 -2.19
N ASN A 81 3.05 0.40 -1.40
CA ASN A 81 3.72 1.63 -1.81
C ASN A 81 5.14 1.68 -1.22
N GLY A 82 6.04 2.40 -1.89
CA GLY A 82 7.39 2.66 -1.40
C GLY A 82 8.01 3.89 -2.08
N ILE A 83 8.95 4.54 -1.39
CA ILE A 83 9.77 5.60 -1.97
C ILE A 83 11.07 4.96 -2.44
N LEU A 84 11.37 5.10 -3.73
CA LEU A 84 12.51 4.46 -4.36
C LEU A 84 13.39 5.53 -5.00
N THR A 85 14.70 5.37 -4.88
CA THR A 85 15.70 6.19 -5.58
C THR A 85 16.94 5.36 -5.88
N ARG A 86 17.84 5.87 -6.70
CA ARG A 86 19.11 5.20 -7.00
C ARG A 86 20.02 5.23 -5.79
N GLU A 87 20.74 4.14 -5.55
CA GLU A 87 21.78 4.07 -4.51
C GLU A 87 22.82 5.20 -4.66
N SER A 88 23.20 5.54 -5.90
CA SER A 88 24.10 6.67 -6.18
C SER A 88 23.54 8.01 -5.70
N THR A 89 22.22 8.20 -5.74
CA THR A 89 21.56 9.39 -5.23
C THR A 89 21.59 9.41 -3.70
N ILE A 90 21.41 8.26 -3.06
CA ILE A 90 21.54 8.11 -1.60
C ILE A 90 22.95 8.48 -1.16
N LYS A 91 23.97 7.95 -1.83
CA LYS A 91 25.38 8.24 -1.52
C LYS A 91 25.73 9.71 -1.74
N ALA A 92 25.36 10.28 -2.89
CA ALA A 92 25.71 11.65 -3.23
C ALA A 92 24.91 12.71 -2.44
N LYS A 93 23.68 12.40 -2.04
CA LYS A 93 22.75 13.35 -1.41
C LYS A 93 22.22 12.85 -0.07
N ARG A 94 23.03 12.13 0.71
CA ARG A 94 22.62 11.55 2.00
C ARG A 94 21.88 12.54 2.91
N PRO A 95 22.35 13.80 3.11
CA PRO A 95 21.63 14.76 3.96
C PRO A 95 20.24 15.12 3.45
N LEU A 96 20.04 15.19 2.13
CA LEU A 96 18.73 15.45 1.53
C LEU A 96 17.79 14.27 1.74
N ILE A 97 18.29 13.05 1.54
CA ILE A 97 17.49 11.83 1.75
C ILE A 97 17.12 11.68 3.23
N ALA A 98 18.04 11.97 4.15
CA ALA A 98 17.74 11.96 5.59
C ALA A 98 16.61 12.95 5.94
N LYS A 99 16.64 14.17 5.39
CA LYS A 99 15.55 15.16 5.55
C LYS A 99 14.23 14.66 4.99
N LEU A 100 14.24 13.99 3.83
CA LEU A 100 13.04 13.38 3.24
C LEU A 100 12.46 12.30 4.15
N VAL A 101 13.28 11.36 4.63
CA VAL A 101 12.83 10.28 5.52
C VAL A 101 12.26 10.85 6.83
N ARG A 102 12.89 11.90 7.37
CA ARG A 102 12.38 12.61 8.54
C ARG A 102 11.01 13.24 8.28
N ALA A 103 10.87 13.99 7.18
CA ALA A 103 9.59 14.63 6.82
C ALA A 103 8.47 13.59 6.60
N MET A 104 8.78 12.45 5.98
CA MET A 104 7.83 11.35 5.84
C MET A 104 7.43 10.76 7.19
N THR A 105 8.37 10.63 8.13
CA THR A 105 8.10 10.14 9.49
C THR A 105 7.20 11.11 10.25
N GLU A 106 7.44 12.42 10.14
CA GLU A 106 6.58 13.47 10.71
C GLU A 106 5.16 13.45 10.09
N ALA A 107 5.05 13.22 8.78
CA ALA A 107 3.77 13.11 8.08
C ALA A 107 2.97 11.86 8.52
N LEU A 108 3.63 10.74 8.76
CA LEU A 108 2.99 9.54 9.31
C LEU A 108 2.52 9.77 10.74
N HIS A 109 3.35 10.40 11.57
CA HIS A 109 2.93 10.82 12.91
C HIS A 109 1.67 11.71 12.84
N PHE A 110 1.66 12.73 11.96
CA PHE A 110 0.49 13.58 11.75
C PHE A 110 -0.77 12.80 11.38
N LEU A 111 -0.67 11.85 10.44
CA LEU A 111 -1.79 10.97 10.08
C LEU A 111 -2.31 10.17 11.29
N LYS A 112 -1.41 9.76 12.19
CA LYS A 112 -1.73 8.93 13.35
C LYS A 112 -2.32 9.72 14.52
N THR A 113 -1.95 10.99 14.67
CA THR A 113 -2.28 11.78 15.86
C THR A 113 -3.28 12.92 15.62
N ASP A 114 -3.39 13.43 14.39
CA ASP A 114 -4.36 14.49 14.03
C ASP A 114 -5.42 13.98 13.05
N LYS A 115 -6.39 13.26 13.61
CA LYS A 115 -7.47 12.62 12.86
C LYS A 115 -8.30 13.60 12.04
N GLU A 116 -8.70 14.74 12.61
CA GLU A 116 -9.58 15.68 11.93
C GLU A 116 -8.86 16.41 10.80
N ALA A 117 -7.60 16.81 11.00
CA ALA A 117 -6.81 17.43 9.94
C ALA A 117 -6.48 16.42 8.82
N ALA A 118 -6.19 15.16 9.15
CA ALA A 118 -6.04 14.09 8.15
C ALA A 118 -7.32 13.90 7.33
N LYS A 119 -8.50 13.86 7.96
CA LYS A 119 -9.80 13.79 7.26
C LYS A 119 -10.04 15.01 6.37
N ALA A 120 -9.62 16.21 6.77
CA ALA A 120 -9.72 17.40 5.92
C ALA A 120 -8.88 17.27 4.63
N ILE A 121 -7.68 16.66 4.73
CA ILE A 121 -6.85 16.34 3.56
C ILE A 121 -7.53 15.30 2.67
N PHE A 122 -8.14 14.26 3.25
CA PHE A 122 -8.87 13.25 2.49
C PHE A 122 -10.08 13.83 1.76
N ARG A 123 -10.86 14.71 2.40
CA ARG A 123 -11.97 15.40 1.75
C ARG A 123 -11.52 16.13 0.49
N LYS A 124 -10.42 16.89 0.58
CA LYS A 124 -9.88 17.67 -0.54
C LYS A 124 -9.33 16.78 -1.67
N ASN A 125 -8.60 15.72 -1.33
CA ASN A 125 -7.82 14.96 -2.33
C ASN A 125 -8.53 13.70 -2.84
N LEU A 126 -9.46 13.12 -2.07
CA LEU A 126 -10.21 11.92 -2.44
C LEU A 126 -11.66 12.24 -2.86
N GLY A 127 -12.09 13.50 -2.74
CA GLY A 127 -13.45 13.92 -3.10
C GLY A 127 -14.55 13.35 -2.19
N ILE A 128 -14.19 12.87 -0.99
CA ILE A 128 -15.14 12.30 -0.03
C ILE A 128 -15.76 13.44 0.79
N SER A 129 -17.07 13.63 0.68
CA SER A 129 -17.78 14.71 1.38
C SER A 129 -18.52 14.25 2.63
N ASP A 130 -18.98 13.00 2.68
CA ASP A 130 -19.80 12.49 3.77
C ASP A 130 -18.97 12.10 5.02
N PRO A 131 -19.48 12.33 6.25
CA PRO A 131 -18.73 12.07 7.49
C PRO A 131 -18.35 10.61 7.70
N GLU A 132 -19.27 9.68 7.45
CA GLU A 132 -19.04 8.25 7.60
C GLU A 132 -17.91 7.78 6.68
N GLY A 133 -17.87 8.34 5.47
CA GLY A 133 -16.89 7.98 4.50
C GLY A 133 -15.49 8.49 4.79
N LEU A 134 -15.40 9.70 5.32
CA LEU A 134 -14.12 10.22 5.83
C LEU A 134 -13.62 9.40 7.01
N GLU A 135 -14.52 8.93 7.87
CA GLU A 135 -14.18 8.10 9.01
C GLU A 135 -13.64 6.73 8.60
N LYS A 136 -14.29 6.08 7.62
CA LYS A 136 -13.81 4.81 7.07
C LYS A 136 -12.49 4.98 6.33
N ALA A 137 -12.36 5.99 5.45
CA ALA A 137 -11.10 6.26 4.76
C ALA A 137 -9.96 6.50 5.75
N TYR A 138 -10.21 7.27 6.82
CA TYR A 138 -9.23 7.47 7.88
C TYR A 138 -8.82 6.16 8.54
N ARG A 139 -9.76 5.32 8.95
CA ARG A 139 -9.47 4.01 9.55
C ARG A 139 -8.64 3.11 8.63
N ASP A 140 -8.95 3.09 7.34
CA ASP A 140 -8.25 2.26 6.35
C ASP A 140 -6.80 2.74 6.16
N TYR A 141 -6.57 4.04 5.97
CA TYR A 141 -5.22 4.61 5.84
C TYR A 141 -4.44 4.56 7.15
N TYR A 142 -5.09 4.83 8.28
CA TYR A 142 -4.49 4.69 9.61
C TYR A 142 -3.94 3.28 9.81
N SER A 143 -4.71 2.25 9.44
CA SER A 143 -4.29 0.86 9.62
C SER A 143 -3.20 0.43 8.63
N ALA A 144 -3.17 1.04 7.44
CA ALA A 144 -2.23 0.69 6.39
C ALA A 144 -0.78 1.17 6.64
N PHE A 145 -0.60 2.28 7.36
CA PHE A 145 0.72 2.85 7.61
C PHE A 145 1.26 2.50 9.00
N PRO A 146 2.54 2.12 9.13
CA PRO A 146 3.18 1.90 10.43
C PRO A 146 3.49 3.23 11.14
N GLU A 147 3.62 3.20 12.46
CA GLU A 147 4.11 4.36 13.23
C GLU A 147 5.60 4.62 12.99
N VAL A 148 6.40 3.55 12.88
CA VAL A 148 7.83 3.59 12.57
C VAL A 148 8.05 3.03 11.16
N PRO A 149 8.45 3.85 10.17
CA PRO A 149 8.42 3.47 8.76
C PRO A 149 9.63 2.65 8.29
N TYR A 150 9.97 1.57 8.99
CA TYR A 150 11.07 0.71 8.57
C TYR A 150 10.78 0.01 7.23
N PRO A 151 11.72 0.05 6.27
CA PRO A 151 11.63 -0.75 5.06
C PRO A 151 12.07 -2.19 5.34
N TYR A 152 11.11 -3.09 5.56
CA TYR A 152 11.32 -4.53 5.82
C TYR A 152 11.59 -5.36 4.54
N PRO A 153 12.70 -6.13 4.45
CA PRO A 153 13.07 -6.92 3.28
C PRO A 153 12.03 -7.97 2.87
N GLU A 154 11.20 -8.43 3.81
CA GLU A 154 10.16 -9.43 3.58
C GLU A 154 9.15 -8.95 2.52
N GLY A 155 8.87 -7.64 2.51
CA GLY A 155 8.06 -7.02 1.46
C GLY A 155 8.68 -7.17 0.08
N VAL A 156 9.99 -6.87 -0.02
CA VAL A 156 10.75 -7.03 -1.26
C VAL A 156 10.81 -8.49 -1.68
N LYS A 157 10.99 -9.42 -0.73
CA LYS A 157 11.02 -10.86 -1.01
C LYS A 157 9.73 -11.32 -1.68
N THR A 158 8.58 -10.90 -1.17
CA THR A 158 7.27 -11.22 -1.77
C THR A 158 7.18 -10.73 -3.22
N LEU A 159 7.68 -9.53 -3.52
CA LEU A 159 7.76 -9.02 -4.90
C LEU A 159 8.69 -9.88 -5.77
N LEU A 160 9.87 -10.22 -5.26
CA LEU A 160 10.86 -11.02 -5.98
C LEU A 160 10.34 -12.44 -6.27
N ASP A 161 9.66 -13.07 -5.31
CA ASP A 161 9.05 -14.39 -5.46
C ASP A 161 7.97 -14.39 -6.57
N ASP A 162 7.11 -13.36 -6.64
CA ASP A 162 6.09 -13.23 -7.71
C ASP A 162 6.73 -12.97 -9.09
N MET A 163 7.89 -12.30 -9.11
CA MET A 163 8.63 -12.03 -10.33
C MET A 163 9.49 -13.22 -10.78
N ALA A 164 9.85 -14.14 -9.89
CA ALA A 164 10.80 -15.22 -10.15
C ALA A 164 10.41 -16.10 -11.35
N ALA A 165 9.13 -16.39 -11.53
CA ALA A 165 8.63 -17.18 -12.65
C ALA A 165 8.83 -16.52 -14.03
N ARG A 166 8.98 -15.19 -14.06
CA ARG A 166 9.11 -14.39 -15.29
C ARG A 166 10.47 -13.71 -15.43
N ASN A 167 11.25 -13.65 -14.36
CA ASN A 167 12.56 -13.01 -14.32
C ASN A 167 13.52 -13.85 -13.45
N PRO A 168 14.43 -14.63 -14.06
CA PRO A 168 15.41 -15.45 -13.33
C PRO A 168 16.29 -14.64 -12.37
N LYS A 169 16.57 -13.35 -12.68
CA LYS A 169 17.35 -12.49 -11.78
C LYS A 169 16.61 -12.19 -10.47
N ALA A 170 15.28 -12.21 -10.48
CA ALA A 170 14.50 -12.00 -9.27
C ALA A 170 14.60 -13.21 -8.33
N ALA A 171 14.71 -14.42 -8.87
CA ALA A 171 14.83 -15.66 -8.09
C ALA A 171 16.12 -15.72 -7.25
N THR A 172 17.19 -15.06 -7.70
CA THR A 172 18.51 -15.07 -7.04
C THR A 172 18.85 -13.77 -6.33
N ALA A 173 17.99 -12.75 -6.40
CA ALA A 173 18.27 -11.45 -5.79
C ALA A 173 18.11 -11.49 -4.27
N ASP A 174 19.02 -10.85 -3.53
CA ASP A 174 18.87 -10.70 -2.08
C ASP A 174 17.91 -9.53 -1.77
N PRO A 175 16.75 -9.78 -1.11
CA PRO A 175 15.82 -8.71 -0.76
C PRO A 175 16.45 -7.57 0.05
N LYS A 176 17.50 -7.86 0.84
CA LYS A 176 18.17 -6.87 1.69
C LYS A 176 18.90 -5.80 0.89
N THR A 177 19.31 -6.08 -0.34
CA THR A 177 20.04 -5.09 -1.17
C THR A 177 19.13 -3.98 -1.70
N PHE A 178 17.81 -4.12 -1.57
CA PHE A 178 16.82 -3.14 -2.03
C PHE A 178 16.32 -2.22 -0.91
N VAL A 179 16.78 -2.41 0.32
CA VAL A 179 16.31 -1.64 1.47
C VAL A 179 17.47 -0.96 2.19
N ASP A 180 17.33 0.34 2.46
CA ASP A 180 18.26 1.07 3.34
C ASP A 180 17.53 1.47 4.62
N MET A 181 17.73 0.68 5.68
CA MET A 181 17.14 0.95 6.98
C MET A 181 17.90 2.03 7.77
N SER A 182 19.09 2.46 7.32
CA SER A 182 19.98 3.31 8.13
C SER A 182 19.32 4.62 8.52
N PHE A 183 18.56 5.23 7.61
CA PHE A 183 17.88 6.50 7.86
C PHE A 183 16.80 6.40 8.95
N VAL A 184 15.93 5.38 8.87
CA VAL A 184 14.87 5.20 9.87
C VAL A 184 15.47 4.77 11.21
N ARG A 185 16.49 3.91 11.19
CA ARG A 185 17.23 3.49 12.38
C ARG A 185 17.87 4.66 13.11
N GLU A 186 18.47 5.60 12.38
CA GLU A 186 19.06 6.82 12.96
C GLU A 186 18.00 7.67 13.67
N LEU A 187 16.83 7.88 13.05
CA LEU A 187 15.70 8.60 13.67
C LEU A 187 15.14 7.88 14.91
N ASP A 188 15.03 6.56 14.85
CA ASP A 188 14.52 5.76 15.96
C ASP A 188 15.51 5.77 17.15
N SER A 189 16.78 5.46 16.87
CA SER A 189 17.85 5.39 17.88
C SER A 189 18.17 6.74 18.54
N SER A 190 18.04 7.85 17.81
CA SER A 190 18.18 9.20 18.37
C SER A 190 17.02 9.60 19.29
N GLY A 191 15.96 8.79 19.36
CA GLY A 191 14.75 9.08 20.13
C GLY A 191 13.81 10.09 19.47
N PHE A 192 14.11 10.55 18.25
CA PHE A 192 13.30 11.50 17.51
C PHE A 192 11.86 10.98 17.33
N ILE A 193 11.70 9.74 16.88
CA ILE A 193 10.37 9.16 16.64
C ILE A 193 9.60 9.06 17.96
N LYS A 194 10.24 8.54 19.01
CA LYS A 194 9.64 8.46 20.36
C LYS A 194 9.21 9.83 20.88
N GLN A 195 9.94 10.90 20.56
CA GLN A 195 9.60 12.26 20.99
C GLN A 195 8.34 12.79 20.28
N LEU A 196 8.08 12.40 19.03
CA LEU A 196 6.85 12.80 18.32
C LEU A 196 5.60 12.35 19.08
N TYR A 197 5.57 11.10 19.56
CA TYR A 197 4.41 10.49 20.22
C TYR A 197 4.31 10.74 21.74
N LYS A 198 5.19 11.56 22.31
CA LYS A 198 5.17 11.92 23.74
C LYS A 198 4.31 13.16 24.07
N LYS A 199 3.80 13.84 23.04
CA LYS A 199 3.03 15.08 23.19
C LYS A 199 1.55 14.83 23.36
#